data_AF-A0A401SYB9-F1
#
_entry.id   AF-A0A401SYB9-F1
#
_cell.length_a   1.000
_cell.length_b   1.000
_cell.length_c   1.000
_cell.angle_alpha   90.00
_cell.angle_beta   90.00
_cell.angle_gamma   90.00
#
_symmetry.space_group_name_H-M   'P 1'
#
loop_
_entity.id
_entity.type
_entity.pdbx_description
1 polymer ?
#
loop_
_entity_poly.entity_id
_entity_poly.type
_entity_poly.pdbx_seq_one_letter_code
_entity_poly.pdbx_strand_id
1 'polypeptide(L)'
;MLIEYCLIPPNLLSFSNLTASSCSSQGTLKKIICRSSGNHIRKGALCKLRWSTNEKEEKMELHILEHRLKVASIAKDGIQLFTHGLIKLAFLPSKTRCKFFSLTETPEDYTIIVDEEGFKELPGSDLLSVADETWLALNVVSGGGSFSSSQPIGVTKIAKSVIAPLADHNISVFMLSTYQTDFILVRERDLPLVMHTLSAEFTILRVVNGETVAADHLGITNGFVKPKLVLRPVIHPLSSPSNKFCVTSLDPDTLPTVATLLMDVMFYSNGMKDSAMGSDENGHIRFFSFSLIEGYISLVMDVQTQQRFPNNLLFTSASGELWKMVRIGGQPLGFDECGIVAQIAEPLAAADIPAYYISTFKFDHALVPEENINSVINALQVSQNKKQ
;
A
#
# COMPACT_ATOMS: atom_id res chain seq x y z
N MET A 1 22.02 51.18 -14.47
CA MET A 1 20.96 51.01 -13.46
C MET A 1 20.58 49.54 -13.50
N LEU A 2 21.11 48.75 -12.56
CA LEU A 2 20.83 47.30 -12.49
C LEU A 2 19.42 47.13 -11.91
N ILE A 3 18.55 46.48 -12.67
CA ILE A 3 17.18 46.14 -12.27
C ILE A 3 17.23 44.65 -11.90
N GLU A 4 17.13 44.34 -10.61
CA GLU A 4 16.90 42.96 -10.15
C GLU A 4 15.41 42.76 -9.89
N TYR A 5 14.88 41.61 -10.32
CA TYR A 5 13.50 41.21 -10.16
C TYR A 5 13.38 40.25 -8.98
N CYS A 6 12.56 40.58 -7.98
CA CYS A 6 12.16 39.63 -6.93
C CYS A 6 10.70 39.20 -7.16
N LEU A 7 10.47 37.89 -7.24
CA LEU A 7 9.15 37.26 -7.23
C LEU A 7 8.78 36.93 -5.77
N ILE A 8 7.59 37.33 -5.31
CA ILE A 8 7.07 37.04 -3.97
C ILE A 8 5.72 36.30 -4.11
N PRO A 9 5.48 35.17 -3.42
CA PRO A 9 4.18 34.51 -3.38
C PRO A 9 3.14 35.32 -2.56
N PRO A 10 1.84 35.24 -2.88
CA PRO A 10 0.82 36.16 -2.37
C PRO A 10 0.48 36.06 -0.86
N ASN A 11 1.03 35.09 -0.12
CA ASN A 11 0.59 34.78 1.24
C ASN A 11 1.43 35.40 2.38
N LEU A 12 2.35 36.32 2.07
CA LEU A 12 3.20 37.01 3.06
C LEU A 12 3.13 38.53 2.90
N LEU A 13 2.00 39.14 3.27
CA LEU A 13 1.90 40.60 3.44
C LEU A 13 1.07 40.94 4.69
N SER A 14 1.72 41.09 5.85
CA SER A 14 1.17 41.91 6.94
C SER A 14 1.66 43.34 6.75
N PHE A 15 0.76 44.27 6.45
CA PHE A 15 1.09 45.68 6.27
C PHE A 15 1.27 46.38 7.62
N SER A 16 2.45 46.95 7.85
CA SER A 16 2.59 48.12 8.72
C SER A 16 3.65 49.08 8.16
N ASN A 17 3.20 50.31 7.90
CA ASN A 17 3.97 51.51 7.60
C ASN A 17 4.68 51.61 6.24
N LEU A 18 3.93 51.87 5.16
CA LEU A 18 4.43 52.59 3.98
C LEU A 18 3.27 53.38 3.33
N THR A 19 3.44 54.69 3.16
CA THR A 19 2.48 55.57 2.47
C THR A 19 2.53 55.33 0.95
N ALA A 20 1.40 54.97 0.36
CA ALA A 20 1.29 54.62 -1.06
C ALA A 20 1.03 55.86 -1.93
N SER A 21 1.83 56.05 -2.99
CA SER A 21 1.49 56.97 -4.08
C SER A 21 1.38 56.22 -5.41
N SER A 22 0.16 56.25 -5.97
CA SER A 22 -0.31 55.77 -7.28
C SER A 22 -0.22 54.26 -7.56
N CYS A 23 -1.39 53.64 -7.76
CA CYS A 23 -1.58 52.25 -8.17
C CYS A 23 -2.33 52.25 -9.51
N SER A 24 -1.79 51.61 -10.55
CA SER A 24 -2.57 51.23 -11.74
C SER A 24 -2.47 49.72 -11.96
N SER A 25 -3.61 49.10 -12.25
CA SER A 25 -3.80 47.66 -12.26
C SER A 25 -3.92 47.10 -13.67
N GLN A 26 -2.94 46.30 -14.09
CA GLN A 26 -3.08 45.26 -15.13
C GLN A 26 -2.07 44.12 -14.83
N GLY A 27 -2.58 42.91 -14.57
CA GLY A 27 -1.77 41.67 -14.49
C GLY A 27 -1.01 41.41 -13.19
N THR A 28 -0.76 40.13 -12.90
CA THR A 28 -0.36 39.47 -11.63
C THR A 28 1.03 39.83 -11.05
N LEU A 29 1.51 41.07 -11.18
CA LEU A 29 2.81 41.51 -10.63
C LEU A 29 2.69 42.90 -9.99
N LYS A 30 2.90 43.01 -8.68
CA LYS A 30 3.02 44.32 -8.00
C LYS A 30 4.45 44.85 -8.14
N LYS A 31 4.59 46.02 -8.76
CA LYS A 31 5.86 46.72 -8.94
C LYS A 31 6.09 47.67 -7.75
N ILE A 32 7.12 47.42 -6.94
CA ILE A 32 7.52 48.35 -5.87
C ILE A 32 8.79 49.06 -6.32
N ILE A 33 8.72 50.39 -6.46
CA ILE A 33 9.86 51.24 -6.78
C ILE A 33 10.38 51.86 -5.48
N CYS A 34 11.52 51.40 -4.99
CA CYS A 34 12.21 52.06 -3.88
C CYS A 34 13.12 53.16 -4.44
N ARG A 35 12.82 54.44 -4.15
CA ARG A 35 13.75 55.55 -4.35
C ARG A 35 14.57 55.77 -3.09
N SER A 36 15.89 55.68 -3.19
CA SER A 36 16.80 56.16 -2.15
C SER A 36 17.10 57.65 -2.40
N SER A 37 16.77 58.49 -1.43
CA SER A 37 17.25 59.87 -1.33
C SER A 37 18.47 59.89 -0.41
N GLY A 38 19.63 60.26 -0.93
CA GLY A 38 20.80 60.62 -0.10
C GLY A 38 22.11 59.97 -0.52
N ASN A 39 23.09 60.82 -0.84
CA ASN A 39 24.47 60.49 -1.19
C ASN A 39 25.17 59.71 -0.07
N HIS A 40 25.62 58.48 -0.34
CA HIS A 40 26.99 58.00 -0.12
C HIS A 40 27.07 56.50 -0.44
N ILE A 41 27.72 56.17 -1.55
CA ILE A 41 28.07 54.79 -1.91
C ILE A 41 29.29 54.39 -1.08
N ARG A 42 29.12 53.52 -0.08
CA ARG A 42 30.21 52.65 0.40
C ARG A 42 29.98 51.25 -0.15
N LYS A 43 30.82 50.86 -1.11
CA LYS A 43 31.03 49.47 -1.52
C LYS A 43 31.47 48.66 -0.29
N GLY A 44 30.86 47.50 -0.07
CA GLY A 44 31.39 46.49 0.85
C GLY A 44 30.45 46.14 2.01
N ALA A 45 29.37 45.43 1.69
CA ALA A 45 28.75 44.46 2.59
C ALA A 45 27.79 43.62 1.74
N LEU A 46 28.31 42.56 1.11
CA LEU A 46 27.46 41.45 0.69
C LEU A 46 26.95 40.81 1.99
N CYS A 47 25.81 41.30 2.48
CA CYS A 47 25.07 40.61 3.52
C CYS A 47 24.49 39.37 2.86
N LYS A 48 25.21 38.25 2.97
CA LYS A 48 24.75 36.93 2.55
C LYS A 48 23.68 36.51 3.58
N LEU A 49 22.48 37.08 3.45
CA LEU A 49 21.29 36.59 4.12
C LEU A 49 21.03 35.20 3.54
N ARG A 50 21.56 34.18 4.21
CA ARG A 50 21.13 32.80 4.03
C ARG A 50 19.72 32.73 4.59
N TRP A 51 18.75 32.84 3.70
CA TRP A 51 17.38 32.48 4.00
C TRP A 51 17.40 30.99 4.32
N SER A 52 17.38 30.65 5.60
CA SER A 52 16.94 29.34 6.05
C SER A 52 15.44 29.33 5.81
N THR A 53 15.02 28.81 4.67
CA THR A 53 13.68 28.24 4.60
C THR A 53 13.67 27.15 5.66
N ASN A 54 13.03 27.41 6.81
CA ASN A 54 12.39 26.34 7.57
C ASN A 54 11.19 25.89 6.73
N GLU A 55 11.46 25.33 5.54
CA GLU A 55 10.63 24.24 5.07
C GLU A 55 10.89 23.16 6.10
N LYS A 56 9.93 22.94 7.02
CA LYS A 56 9.89 21.66 7.71
C LYS A 56 9.88 20.65 6.58
N GLU A 57 10.98 19.93 6.39
CA GLU A 57 10.99 18.71 5.60
C GLU A 57 9.88 17.86 6.22
N GLU A 58 8.72 17.78 5.56
CA GLU A 58 7.61 16.94 6.00
C GLU A 58 8.08 15.50 5.83
N LYS A 59 8.72 15.00 6.89
CA LYS A 59 9.19 13.63 6.97
C LYS A 59 7.97 12.72 6.87
N MET A 60 8.00 11.77 5.94
CA MET A 60 6.93 10.76 5.85
C MET A 60 6.77 10.04 7.18
N GLU A 61 5.53 9.66 7.51
CA GLU A 61 5.23 8.94 8.73
C GLU A 61 5.06 7.45 8.43
N LEU A 62 5.64 6.61 9.27
CA LEU A 62 5.41 5.18 9.27
C LEU A 62 4.62 4.83 10.54
N HIS A 63 3.41 4.34 10.37
CA HIS A 63 2.53 3.96 11.47
C HIS A 63 2.58 2.45 11.69
N ILE A 64 3.01 2.03 12.87
CA ILE A 64 2.89 0.65 13.36
C ILE A 64 1.49 0.53 13.96
N LEU A 65 0.61 -0.22 13.30
CA LEU A 65 -0.79 -0.35 13.71
C LEU A 65 -0.93 -1.26 14.94
N GLU A 66 -2.06 -1.16 15.64
CA GLU A 66 -2.36 -1.94 16.87
C GLU A 66 -2.74 -3.41 16.60
N HIS A 67 -2.58 -3.89 15.36
CA HIS A 67 -3.02 -5.21 14.94
C HIS A 67 -1.88 -6.24 15.04
N ARG A 68 -2.09 -7.26 15.89
CA ARG A 68 -1.29 -8.49 15.91
C ARG A 68 -2.01 -9.53 15.07
N LEU A 69 -1.40 -9.90 13.95
CA LEU A 69 -2.04 -10.66 12.87
C LEU A 69 -1.52 -12.09 12.79
N LYS A 70 -2.42 -13.00 12.45
CA LYS A 70 -2.14 -14.36 12.02
C LYS A 70 -2.42 -14.48 10.53
N VAL A 71 -1.51 -15.16 9.83
CA VAL A 71 -1.67 -15.53 8.43
C VAL A 71 -1.94 -17.03 8.38
N ALA A 72 -3.05 -17.43 7.78
CA ALA A 72 -3.48 -18.81 7.70
C ALA A 72 -3.99 -19.16 6.30
N SER A 73 -4.11 -20.45 6.00
CA SER A 73 -4.64 -21.00 4.76
C SER A 73 -5.62 -22.12 5.08
N ILE A 74 -6.83 -22.01 4.54
CA ILE A 74 -7.86 -23.05 4.59
C ILE A 74 -7.82 -23.82 3.26
N ALA A 75 -7.67 -25.13 3.34
CA ALA A 75 -7.80 -26.00 2.18
C ALA A 75 -9.18 -25.89 1.52
N LYS A 76 -9.26 -25.97 0.20
CA LYS A 76 -10.51 -25.76 -0.57
C LYS A 76 -11.65 -26.66 -0.13
N ASP A 77 -11.37 -27.92 0.13
CA ASP A 77 -12.30 -28.93 0.62
C ASP A 77 -12.73 -28.72 2.08
N GLY A 78 -11.96 -27.94 2.85
CA GLY A 78 -12.25 -27.60 4.23
C GLY A 78 -13.16 -26.40 4.44
N ILE A 79 -13.42 -25.58 3.42
CA ILE A 79 -14.09 -24.26 3.59
C ILE A 79 -15.41 -24.34 4.35
N GLN A 80 -16.18 -25.42 4.16
CA GLN A 80 -17.46 -25.65 4.83
C GLN A 80 -17.35 -25.67 6.36
N LEU A 81 -16.25 -26.19 6.90
CA LEU A 81 -16.00 -26.25 8.35
C LEU A 81 -15.79 -24.85 8.95
N PHE A 82 -15.28 -23.92 8.15
CA PHE A 82 -14.94 -22.56 8.59
C PHE A 82 -16.04 -21.53 8.28
N THR A 83 -17.04 -21.89 7.46
CA THR A 83 -18.10 -20.98 7.00
C THR A 83 -18.75 -20.21 8.13
N HIS A 84 -19.05 -20.84 9.28
CA HIS A 84 -19.65 -20.14 10.42
C HIS A 84 -18.75 -19.01 10.95
N GLY A 85 -17.46 -19.31 11.17
CA GLY A 85 -16.49 -18.32 11.64
C GLY A 85 -16.30 -17.20 10.61
N LEU A 86 -16.13 -17.56 9.34
CA LEU A 86 -15.94 -16.61 8.24
C LEU A 86 -17.16 -15.71 8.02
N ILE A 87 -18.38 -16.23 8.13
CA ILE A 87 -19.60 -15.42 8.06
C ILE A 87 -19.65 -14.44 9.22
N LYS A 88 -19.29 -14.88 10.43
CA LYS A 88 -19.27 -13.99 11.60
C LYS A 88 -18.27 -12.84 11.40
N LEU A 89 -17.06 -13.16 10.92
CA LEU A 89 -16.00 -12.18 10.67
C LEU A 89 -16.38 -11.19 9.56
N ALA A 90 -16.96 -11.68 8.45
CA ALA A 90 -17.25 -10.85 7.28
C ALA A 90 -18.52 -10.01 7.41
N PHE A 91 -19.59 -10.57 8.01
CA PHE A 91 -20.93 -9.98 7.93
C PHE A 91 -21.54 -9.59 9.28
N LEU A 92 -20.95 -10.01 10.40
CA LEU A 92 -21.48 -9.76 11.74
C LEU A 92 -20.45 -9.05 12.63
N PRO A 93 -20.00 -7.83 12.27
CA PRO A 93 -18.96 -7.12 13.02
C PRO A 93 -19.35 -6.86 14.49
N SER A 94 -20.65 -6.77 14.80
CA SER A 94 -21.14 -6.63 16.18
C SER A 94 -21.04 -7.92 17.02
N LYS A 95 -20.66 -9.04 16.42
CA LYS A 95 -20.56 -10.37 17.07
C LYS A 95 -19.12 -10.85 17.27
N THR A 96 -18.14 -10.02 16.92
CA THR A 96 -16.72 -10.28 17.10
C THR A 96 -16.02 -8.99 17.54
N ARG A 97 -14.82 -9.11 18.11
CA ARG A 97 -13.92 -7.97 18.39
C ARG A 97 -12.86 -7.78 17.31
N CYS A 98 -12.90 -8.60 16.25
CA CYS A 98 -12.02 -8.52 15.11
C CYS A 98 -12.13 -7.14 14.45
N LYS A 99 -10.99 -6.47 14.27
CA LYS A 99 -10.82 -5.21 13.55
C LYS A 99 -10.01 -5.37 12.27
N PHE A 100 -9.29 -6.48 12.10
CA PHE A 100 -8.52 -6.75 10.88
C PHE A 100 -8.89 -8.15 10.35
N PHE A 101 -9.63 -8.21 9.25
CA PHE A 101 -9.97 -9.45 8.57
C PHE A 101 -9.77 -9.29 7.06
N SER A 102 -9.04 -10.22 6.46
CA SER A 102 -8.92 -10.39 5.01
C SER A 102 -9.04 -11.87 4.67
N LEU A 103 -9.83 -12.17 3.65
CA LEU A 103 -9.98 -13.48 3.03
C LEU A 103 -9.65 -13.33 1.55
N THR A 104 -8.63 -14.05 1.08
CA THR A 104 -8.28 -14.11 -0.33
C THR A 104 -8.40 -15.55 -0.82
N GLU A 105 -9.35 -15.78 -1.71
CA GLU A 105 -9.53 -17.02 -2.43
C GLU A 105 -8.58 -17.08 -3.62
N THR A 106 -7.82 -18.18 -3.72
CA THR A 106 -6.97 -18.55 -4.86
C THR A 106 -7.46 -19.88 -5.46
N PRO A 107 -6.88 -20.42 -6.54
CA PRO A 107 -7.18 -21.80 -6.94
C PRO A 107 -6.76 -22.82 -5.87
N GLU A 108 -5.69 -22.54 -5.11
CA GLU A 108 -5.08 -23.50 -4.22
C GLU A 108 -5.68 -23.54 -2.81
N ASP A 109 -6.19 -22.41 -2.31
CA ASP A 109 -6.69 -22.27 -0.95
C ASP A 109 -7.54 -21.00 -0.73
N TYR A 110 -7.95 -20.80 0.53
CA TYR A 110 -8.40 -19.52 1.05
C TYR A 110 -7.37 -19.02 2.06
N THR A 111 -6.62 -18.00 1.68
CA THR A 111 -5.70 -17.32 2.61
C THR A 111 -6.48 -16.36 3.50
N ILE A 112 -6.20 -16.40 4.80
CA ILE A 112 -6.78 -15.52 5.82
C ILE A 112 -5.66 -14.71 6.45
N ILE A 113 -5.88 -13.40 6.55
CA ILE A 113 -5.10 -12.51 7.43
C ILE A 113 -6.07 -11.95 8.44
N VAL A 114 -5.87 -12.28 9.71
CA VAL A 114 -6.83 -11.94 10.76
C VAL A 114 -6.12 -11.56 12.05
N ASP A 115 -6.66 -10.63 12.82
CA ASP A 115 -6.13 -10.33 14.15
C ASP A 115 -6.38 -11.47 15.15
N GLU A 116 -5.72 -11.40 16.32
CA GLU A 116 -5.82 -12.42 17.37
C GLU A 116 -7.25 -12.64 17.89
N GLU A 117 -8.14 -11.64 17.81
CA GLU A 117 -9.54 -11.78 18.23
C GLU A 117 -10.36 -12.51 17.18
N GLY A 118 -10.19 -12.18 15.90
CA GLY A 118 -10.84 -12.88 14.81
C GLY A 118 -10.32 -14.31 14.61
N PHE A 119 -9.04 -14.56 14.88
CA PHE A 119 -8.46 -15.90 14.80
C PHE A 119 -9.16 -16.90 15.75
N LYS A 120 -9.65 -16.44 16.90
CA LYS A 120 -10.42 -17.26 17.86
C LYS A 120 -11.77 -17.74 17.33
N GLU A 121 -12.28 -17.12 16.26
CA GLU A 121 -13.53 -17.52 15.62
C GLU A 121 -13.34 -18.69 14.63
N LEU A 122 -12.10 -19.09 14.34
CA LEU A 122 -11.77 -20.20 13.47
C LEU A 122 -11.60 -21.49 14.29
N PRO A 123 -12.28 -22.60 13.93
CA PRO A 123 -12.09 -23.88 14.61
C PRO A 123 -10.70 -24.45 14.31
N GLY A 124 -10.13 -25.18 15.28
CA GLY A 124 -8.93 -25.99 15.04
C GLY A 124 -9.24 -27.16 14.09
N SER A 125 -8.39 -27.38 13.09
CA SER A 125 -8.53 -28.46 12.10
C SER A 125 -7.22 -28.66 11.35
N ASP A 126 -6.98 -29.88 10.87
CA ASP A 126 -5.85 -30.20 9.98
C ASP A 126 -5.98 -29.54 8.59
N LEU A 127 -7.16 -29.00 8.27
CA LEU A 127 -7.43 -28.25 7.04
C LEU A 127 -7.07 -26.75 7.15
N LEU A 128 -6.57 -26.31 8.32
CA LEU A 128 -6.07 -24.96 8.56
C LEU A 128 -4.56 -24.99 8.77
N SER A 129 -3.81 -24.46 7.81
CA SER A 129 -2.38 -24.20 7.96
C SER A 129 -2.17 -22.77 8.48
N VAL A 130 -1.34 -22.59 9.50
CA VAL A 130 -1.10 -21.27 10.12
C VAL A 130 0.39 -20.99 10.07
N ALA A 131 0.77 -19.77 9.66
CA ALA A 131 2.15 -19.33 9.76
C ALA A 131 2.53 -19.20 11.25
N ASP A 132 3.72 -19.70 11.60
CA ASP A 132 4.17 -19.75 13.01
C ASP A 132 4.26 -18.36 13.65
N GLU A 133 4.63 -17.38 12.84
CA GLU A 133 4.92 -16.02 13.27
C GLU A 133 3.65 -15.19 13.52
N THR A 134 3.74 -14.26 14.47
CA THR A 134 2.79 -13.15 14.58
C THR A 134 3.30 -11.99 13.74
N TRP A 135 2.39 -11.38 12.99
CA TRP A 135 2.71 -10.29 12.08
C TRP A 135 2.16 -8.96 12.60
N LEU A 136 2.88 -7.88 12.35
CA LEU A 136 2.46 -6.51 12.65
C LEU A 136 2.21 -5.78 11.34
N ALA A 137 1.12 -5.02 11.26
CA ALA A 137 0.82 -4.21 10.09
C ALA A 137 1.49 -2.83 10.21
N LEU A 138 2.22 -2.44 9.16
CA LEU A 138 2.75 -1.10 8.97
C LEU A 138 1.94 -0.40 7.87
N ASN A 139 1.75 0.91 8.04
CA ASN A 139 1.14 1.77 7.03
C ASN A 139 1.99 3.02 6.85
N VAL A 140 2.18 3.46 5.59
CA VAL A 140 2.92 4.68 5.27
C VAL A 140 1.93 5.80 5.00
N VAL A 141 2.10 6.93 5.70
CA VAL A 141 1.26 8.11 5.53
C VAL A 141 2.15 9.28 5.11
N SER A 142 1.84 9.90 3.97
CA SER A 142 2.44 11.18 3.61
C SER A 142 1.90 12.25 4.55
N GLY A 143 2.76 12.82 5.39
CA GLY A 143 2.39 13.87 6.35
C GLY A 143 1.89 15.10 5.60
N GLY A 144 0.56 15.26 5.50
CA GLY A 144 -0.03 16.32 4.71
C GLY A 144 -1.54 16.18 4.50
N GLY A 145 -2.31 16.01 5.58
CA GLY A 145 -3.77 16.13 5.52
C GLY A 145 -4.54 15.05 6.29
N SER A 146 -5.67 15.46 6.86
CA SER A 146 -6.71 14.60 7.44
C SER A 146 -6.95 13.33 6.61
N PHE A 147 -7.30 12.22 7.27
CA PHE A 147 -7.65 10.89 6.73
C PHE A 147 -8.62 10.86 5.53
N SER A 148 -9.12 12.00 5.08
CA SER A 148 -10.14 12.15 4.05
C SER A 148 -9.62 12.50 2.64
N SER A 149 -8.30 12.64 2.39
CA SER A 149 -7.81 13.01 1.04
C SER A 149 -6.46 12.44 0.57
N SER A 150 -5.83 11.52 1.32
CA SER A 150 -4.65 10.83 0.81
C SER A 150 -5.06 9.78 -0.24
N GLN A 151 -4.67 10.00 -1.49
CA GLN A 151 -4.70 8.94 -2.50
C GLN A 151 -3.88 7.74 -2.00
N PRO A 152 -4.31 6.49 -2.21
CA PRO A 152 -3.54 5.32 -1.82
C PRO A 152 -2.09 5.44 -2.32
N ILE A 153 -1.13 5.25 -1.42
CA ILE A 153 0.29 5.28 -1.74
C ILE A 153 0.64 3.89 -2.29
N GLY A 154 0.22 3.59 -3.53
CA GLY A 154 0.46 2.31 -4.20
C GLY A 154 1.87 1.75 -3.95
N VAL A 155 2.03 0.42 -3.87
CA VAL A 155 3.28 -0.27 -3.47
C VAL A 155 4.54 0.25 -4.16
N THR A 156 4.42 0.75 -5.39
CA THR A 156 5.54 1.28 -6.17
C THR A 156 6.06 2.62 -5.65
N LYS A 157 5.22 3.43 -5.01
CA LYS A 157 5.64 4.69 -4.34
C LYS A 157 6.48 4.41 -3.09
N ILE A 158 6.22 3.32 -2.37
CA ILE A 158 6.99 2.89 -1.19
C ILE A 158 8.13 1.92 -1.53
N ALA A 159 8.31 1.58 -2.81
CA ALA A 159 9.30 0.58 -3.22
C ALA A 159 10.73 0.95 -2.78
N LYS A 160 11.12 2.22 -2.98
CA LYS A 160 12.48 2.71 -2.69
C LYS A 160 12.69 3.05 -1.21
N SER A 161 11.66 3.56 -0.54
CA SER A 161 11.77 4.07 0.83
C SER A 161 11.47 3.01 1.89
N VAL A 162 10.69 1.97 1.57
CA VAL A 162 10.32 0.92 2.52
C VAL A 162 10.70 -0.47 2.03
N ILE A 163 10.16 -0.90 0.89
CA ILE A 163 10.29 -2.30 0.45
C ILE A 163 11.75 -2.69 0.21
N ALA A 164 12.52 -1.87 -0.51
CA ALA A 164 13.92 -2.15 -0.81
C ALA A 164 14.82 -2.10 0.44
N PRO A 165 14.75 -1.08 1.33
CA PRO A 165 15.50 -1.08 2.58
C PRO A 165 15.21 -2.30 3.46
N LEU A 166 13.95 -2.74 3.58
CA LEU A 166 13.61 -3.94 4.34
C LEU A 166 14.23 -5.20 3.72
N ALA A 167 14.18 -5.32 2.39
CA ALA A 167 14.82 -6.42 1.68
C ALA A 167 16.35 -6.43 1.84
N ASP A 168 17.02 -5.27 1.79
CA ASP A 168 18.47 -5.14 2.00
C ASP A 168 18.93 -5.60 3.39
N HIS A 169 18.04 -5.51 4.38
CA HIS A 169 18.30 -5.94 5.76
C HIS A 169 17.75 -7.34 6.04
N ASN A 170 17.38 -8.10 5.01
CA ASN A 170 16.81 -9.46 5.11
C ASN A 170 15.58 -9.52 6.03
N ILE A 171 14.72 -8.51 5.94
CA ILE A 171 13.42 -8.53 6.58
C ILE A 171 12.41 -9.03 5.56
N SER A 172 11.77 -10.17 5.89
CA SER A 172 10.67 -10.70 5.11
C SER A 172 9.42 -9.86 5.34
N VAL A 173 8.67 -9.62 4.27
CA VAL A 173 7.44 -8.83 4.28
C VAL A 173 6.31 -9.60 3.61
N PHE A 174 5.09 -9.39 4.09
CA PHE A 174 3.88 -9.91 3.48
C PHE A 174 2.99 -8.72 3.12
N MET A 175 2.53 -8.60 1.89
CA MET A 175 1.83 -7.40 1.41
C MET A 175 0.32 -7.63 1.37
N LEU A 176 -0.45 -6.65 1.83
CA LEU A 176 -1.89 -6.59 1.61
C LEU A 176 -2.28 -5.19 1.14
N SER A 177 -2.34 -5.02 -0.17
CA SER A 177 -2.98 -3.89 -0.80
C SER A 177 -4.50 -3.97 -0.72
N THR A 178 -5.13 -2.89 -0.30
CA THR A 178 -6.59 -2.70 -0.32
C THR A 178 -6.95 -1.50 -1.19
N TYR A 179 -8.25 -1.27 -1.39
CA TYR A 179 -8.75 -0.06 -2.01
C TYR A 179 -8.28 1.21 -1.28
N GLN A 180 -8.18 1.15 0.06
CA GLN A 180 -7.87 2.30 0.90
C GLN A 180 -6.36 2.57 1.00
N THR A 181 -5.55 1.53 1.24
CA THR A 181 -4.11 1.68 1.50
C THR A 181 -3.36 0.37 1.29
N ASP A 182 -2.03 0.43 1.38
CA ASP A 182 -1.14 -0.72 1.33
C ASP A 182 -0.62 -1.06 2.73
N PHE A 183 -0.99 -2.23 3.23
CA PHE A 183 -0.44 -2.76 4.48
C PHE A 183 0.81 -3.59 4.21
N ILE A 184 1.87 -3.28 4.95
CA ILE A 184 3.14 -4.02 4.93
C ILE A 184 3.23 -4.80 6.22
N LEU A 185 3.10 -6.11 6.15
CA LEU A 185 3.17 -6.97 7.32
C LEU A 185 4.61 -7.42 7.54
N VAL A 186 5.10 -7.22 8.76
CA VAL A 186 6.43 -7.67 9.21
C VAL A 186 6.26 -8.60 10.39
N ARG A 187 7.18 -9.56 10.56
CA ARG A 187 7.17 -10.42 11.76
C ARG A 187 7.43 -9.58 13.00
N GLU A 188 6.69 -9.84 14.07
CA GLU A 188 6.81 -9.10 15.34
C GLU A 188 8.25 -9.13 15.88
N ARG A 189 8.95 -10.26 15.71
CA ARG A 189 10.36 -10.42 16.10
C ARG A 189 11.33 -9.51 15.34
N ASP A 190 10.99 -9.12 14.10
CA ASP A 190 11.83 -8.30 13.23
C ASP A 190 11.59 -6.79 13.46
N LEU A 191 10.60 -6.42 14.26
CA LEU A 191 10.22 -5.01 14.49
C LEU A 191 11.39 -4.11 14.94
N PRO A 192 12.30 -4.53 15.85
CA PRO A 192 13.45 -3.70 16.21
C PRO A 192 14.34 -3.37 15.01
N LEU A 193 14.52 -4.32 14.09
CA LEU A 193 15.31 -4.14 12.88
C LEU A 193 14.57 -3.27 11.85
N VAL A 194 13.25 -3.45 11.71
CA VAL A 194 12.39 -2.58 10.89
C VAL A 194 12.50 -1.13 11.34
N MET A 195 12.34 -0.86 12.64
CA MET A 195 12.41 0.50 13.17
C MET A 195 13.79 1.13 12.95
N HIS A 196 14.86 0.36 13.17
CA HIS A 196 16.21 0.84 12.86
C HIS A 196 16.36 1.19 11.38
N THR A 197 15.98 0.26 10.49
CA THR A 197 16.11 0.39 9.03
C THR A 197 15.39 1.63 8.49
N LEU A 198 14.18 1.92 8.98
CA LEU A 198 13.32 2.97 8.44
C LEU A 198 13.43 4.30 9.21
N SER A 199 14.06 4.34 10.39
CA SER A 199 14.15 5.55 11.22
C SER A 199 14.88 6.73 10.57
N ALA A 200 15.77 6.45 9.60
CA ALA A 200 16.47 7.50 8.86
C ALA A 200 15.50 8.33 8.01
N GLU A 201 14.55 7.66 7.33
CA GLU A 201 13.66 8.29 6.36
C GLU A 201 12.27 8.62 6.93
N PHE A 202 11.82 7.92 7.97
CA PHE A 202 10.48 8.06 8.53
C PHE A 202 10.44 8.57 9.96
N THR A 203 9.39 9.32 10.29
CA THR A 203 8.94 9.46 11.68
C THR A 203 8.12 8.21 12.01
N ILE A 204 8.62 7.38 12.92
CA ILE A 204 7.95 6.12 13.26
C ILE A 204 7.01 6.37 14.44
N LEU A 205 5.72 6.13 14.19
CA LEU A 205 4.64 6.25 15.16
C LEU A 205 4.04 4.88 15.41
N ARG A 206 3.52 4.67 16.61
CA ARG A 206 2.74 3.49 16.99
C ARG A 206 1.33 3.94 17.31
N VAL A 207 0.34 3.20 16.80
CA VAL A 207 -1.06 3.37 17.19
C VAL A 207 -1.31 2.57 18.46
N VAL A 208 -1.80 3.22 19.50
CA VAL A 208 -2.18 2.59 20.77
C VAL A 208 -3.55 3.11 21.18
N ASN A 209 -4.55 2.23 21.23
CA ASN A 209 -5.94 2.60 21.52
C ASN A 209 -6.49 3.65 20.55
N GLY A 210 -6.07 3.60 19.28
CA GLY A 210 -6.43 4.58 18.25
C GLY A 210 -5.66 5.91 18.30
N GLU A 211 -4.74 6.11 19.25
CA GLU A 211 -3.90 7.32 19.32
C GLU A 211 -2.50 7.05 18.77
N THR A 212 -1.94 8.00 18.02
CA THR A 212 -0.57 7.91 17.51
C THR A 212 0.44 8.44 18.53
N VAL A 213 1.35 7.58 18.97
CA VAL A 213 2.44 7.93 19.88
C VAL A 213 3.78 7.68 19.20
N ALA A 214 4.83 8.42 19.58
CA ALA A 214 6.18 8.16 19.07
C ALA A 214 6.62 6.74 19.45
N ALA A 215 7.21 6.00 18.49
CA ALA A 215 7.76 4.69 18.79
C ALA A 215 9.10 4.86 19.54
N ASP A 216 9.22 4.24 20.71
CA ASP A 216 10.46 4.24 21.48
C ASP A 216 11.58 3.54 20.70
N HIS A 217 12.73 4.20 20.56
CA HIS A 217 13.92 3.62 19.94
C HIS A 217 14.45 2.48 20.81
N LEU A 218 14.33 1.22 20.36
CA LEU A 218 14.79 0.02 21.07
C LEU A 218 16.33 -0.16 21.13
N GLY A 219 17.12 0.92 21.03
CA GLY A 219 18.53 0.92 21.41
C GLY A 219 19.48 0.01 20.61
N ILE A 220 19.10 -0.49 19.44
CA ILE A 220 19.99 -1.30 18.59
C ILE A 220 20.89 -0.37 17.77
N THR A 221 22.18 -0.33 18.12
CA THR A 221 23.17 0.58 17.51
C THR A 221 24.40 -0.10 16.90
N ASN A 222 24.53 -1.43 16.99
CA ASN A 222 25.79 -2.09 16.63
C ASN A 222 25.67 -3.00 15.41
N GLY A 223 26.46 -2.70 14.37
CA GLY A 223 26.84 -3.65 13.32
C GLY A 223 26.19 -3.47 11.93
N PHE A 224 25.34 -2.47 11.73
CA PHE A 224 24.55 -2.35 10.51
C PHE A 224 25.31 -1.65 9.37
N VAL A 225 25.36 -2.33 8.24
CA VAL A 225 26.01 -1.87 7.00
C VAL A 225 25.04 -0.91 6.30
N LYS A 226 25.55 0.22 5.78
CA LYS A 226 24.73 1.14 4.96
C LYS A 226 24.08 0.38 3.80
N PRO A 227 22.83 0.74 3.40
CA PRO A 227 22.17 0.15 2.24
C PRO A 227 23.10 0.21 1.03
N LYS A 228 23.39 -0.94 0.44
CA LYS A 228 24.00 -0.99 -0.89
C LYS A 228 22.85 -1.03 -1.87
N LEU A 229 22.94 -0.26 -2.96
CA LEU A 229 22.06 -0.46 -4.11
C LEU A 229 22.31 -1.88 -4.65
N VAL A 230 21.48 -2.84 -4.24
CA VAL A 230 21.51 -4.21 -4.73
C VAL A 230 20.58 -4.29 -5.93
N LEU A 231 21.12 -4.67 -7.09
CA LEU A 231 20.29 -5.09 -8.21
C LEU A 231 19.67 -6.44 -7.86
N ARG A 232 18.34 -6.49 -7.75
CA ARG A 232 17.59 -7.71 -7.45
C ARG A 232 16.93 -8.22 -8.74
N PRO A 233 17.53 -9.19 -9.44
CA PRO A 233 16.86 -9.78 -10.60
C PRO A 233 15.62 -10.54 -10.14
N VAL A 234 14.58 -10.55 -10.98
CA VAL A 234 13.40 -11.38 -10.71
C VAL A 234 13.80 -12.85 -10.85
N ILE A 235 13.69 -13.62 -9.77
CA ILE A 235 14.10 -15.03 -9.76
C ILE A 235 12.92 -16.01 -9.85
N HIS A 236 11.74 -15.57 -9.41
CA HIS A 236 10.52 -16.37 -9.43
C HIS A 236 9.85 -16.32 -10.80
N PRO A 237 9.28 -17.44 -11.28
CA PRO A 237 8.53 -17.43 -12.52
C PRO A 237 7.29 -16.56 -12.35
N LEU A 238 6.93 -15.87 -13.43
CA LEU A 238 5.79 -14.98 -13.50
C LEU A 238 4.75 -15.58 -14.44
N SER A 239 3.48 -15.47 -14.10
CA SER A 239 2.36 -15.78 -15.01
C SER A 239 1.36 -14.64 -14.99
N SER A 240 0.68 -14.41 -16.11
CA SER A 240 -0.34 -13.38 -16.22
C SER A 240 -1.63 -14.00 -16.75
N PRO A 241 -2.62 -14.28 -15.89
CA PRO A 241 -3.89 -14.82 -16.31
C PRO A 241 -4.67 -13.78 -17.13
N SER A 242 -5.58 -14.25 -17.98
CA SER A 242 -6.30 -13.39 -18.93
C SER A 242 -7.42 -12.56 -18.29
N ASN A 243 -7.74 -12.80 -17.00
CA ASN A 243 -8.75 -12.03 -16.28
C ASN A 243 -8.50 -10.53 -16.38
N LYS A 244 -9.57 -9.76 -16.18
CA LYS A 244 -9.50 -8.35 -15.83
C LYS A 244 -10.09 -8.20 -14.45
N PHE A 245 -9.36 -7.51 -13.57
CA PHE A 245 -9.74 -7.33 -12.18
C PHE A 245 -10.17 -5.89 -11.93
N CYS A 246 -11.02 -5.73 -10.93
CA CYS A 246 -11.43 -4.45 -10.38
C CYS A 246 -11.08 -4.43 -8.89
N VAL A 247 -10.54 -3.31 -8.42
CA VAL A 247 -10.32 -3.04 -7.00
C VAL A 247 -11.40 -2.04 -6.58
N THR A 248 -12.30 -2.45 -5.69
CA THR A 248 -13.47 -1.67 -5.30
C THR A 248 -13.64 -1.61 -3.79
N SER A 249 -14.40 -0.62 -3.35
CA SER A 249 -14.85 -0.50 -1.97
C SER A 249 -16.39 -0.60 -1.91
N LEU A 250 -16.91 -0.90 -0.73
CA LEU A 250 -18.34 -0.99 -0.45
C LEU A 250 -18.63 -0.24 0.84
N ASP A 251 -19.75 0.49 0.88
CA ASP A 251 -20.23 1.08 2.12
C ASP A 251 -20.64 -0.04 3.10
N PRO A 252 -20.07 -0.11 4.31
CA PRO A 252 -20.45 -1.10 5.31
C PRO A 252 -21.95 -1.17 5.60
N ASP A 253 -22.66 -0.04 5.53
CA ASP A 253 -24.11 0.01 5.76
C ASP A 253 -24.90 -0.67 4.63
N THR A 254 -24.30 -0.78 3.44
CA THR A 254 -24.89 -1.47 2.28
C THR A 254 -24.48 -2.94 2.20
N LEU A 255 -23.49 -3.40 2.98
CA LEU A 255 -23.04 -4.80 2.99
C LEU A 255 -24.18 -5.83 3.11
N PRO A 256 -25.20 -5.64 3.97
CA PRO A 256 -26.32 -6.58 4.06
C PRO A 256 -27.07 -6.78 2.74
N THR A 257 -27.11 -5.78 1.86
CA THR A 257 -27.82 -5.85 0.58
C THR A 257 -27.17 -6.78 -0.43
N VAL A 258 -25.86 -7.02 -0.29
CA VAL A 258 -25.06 -7.89 -1.17
C VAL A 258 -24.51 -9.11 -0.45
N ALA A 259 -24.90 -9.34 0.81
CA ALA A 259 -24.36 -10.42 1.63
C ALA A 259 -24.57 -11.80 1.02
N THR A 260 -25.76 -12.07 0.46
CA THR A 260 -26.05 -13.36 -0.19
C THR A 260 -25.20 -13.58 -1.45
N LEU A 261 -24.98 -12.52 -2.25
CA LEU A 261 -24.09 -12.56 -3.39
C LEU A 261 -22.64 -12.82 -2.95
N LEU A 262 -22.16 -12.11 -1.94
CA LEU A 262 -20.82 -12.29 -1.40
C LEU A 262 -20.64 -13.70 -0.82
N MET A 263 -21.62 -14.24 -0.10
CA MET A 263 -21.59 -15.62 0.38
C MET A 263 -21.52 -16.62 -0.78
N ASP A 264 -22.31 -16.40 -1.84
CA ASP A 264 -22.26 -17.24 -3.03
C ASP A 264 -20.89 -17.21 -3.72
N VAL A 265 -20.32 -16.01 -3.87
CA VAL A 265 -18.98 -15.81 -4.42
C VAL A 265 -17.92 -16.47 -3.55
N MET A 266 -17.93 -16.23 -2.23
CA MET A 266 -16.89 -16.69 -1.31
C MET A 266 -16.93 -18.21 -1.07
N PHE A 267 -18.11 -18.83 -1.07
CA PHE A 267 -18.27 -20.20 -0.54
C PHE A 267 -18.89 -21.22 -1.50
N TYR A 268 -19.64 -20.79 -2.53
CA TYR A 268 -20.45 -21.70 -3.35
C TYR A 268 -20.11 -21.68 -4.84
N SER A 269 -19.42 -20.65 -5.34
CA SER A 269 -19.09 -20.48 -6.77
C SER A 269 -18.08 -21.51 -7.32
N ASN A 270 -17.66 -22.51 -6.53
CA ASN A 270 -16.78 -23.63 -6.94
C ASN A 270 -17.51 -24.75 -7.72
N GLY A 271 -18.61 -24.43 -8.42
CA GLY A 271 -19.53 -25.41 -9.00
C GLY A 271 -19.23 -25.93 -10.41
N MET A 272 -18.21 -25.43 -11.12
CA MET A 272 -17.83 -25.98 -12.42
C MET A 272 -16.54 -26.80 -12.28
N LYS A 273 -16.69 -28.13 -12.38
CA LYS A 273 -15.66 -29.16 -12.18
C LYS A 273 -14.26 -28.78 -12.64
N ASP A 274 -13.30 -29.05 -11.75
CA ASP A 274 -11.86 -29.02 -11.96
C ASP A 274 -11.41 -29.70 -13.26
N SER A 275 -10.76 -28.96 -14.14
CA SER A 275 -9.57 -29.49 -14.79
C SER A 275 -8.38 -29.21 -13.87
N ALA A 276 -7.89 -30.27 -13.23
CA ALA A 276 -6.56 -30.26 -12.65
C ALA A 276 -5.58 -29.79 -13.73
N MET A 277 -4.84 -28.72 -13.45
CA MET A 277 -3.99 -27.88 -14.31
C MET A 277 -4.63 -26.51 -14.52
N GLY A 278 -4.02 -25.51 -13.86
CA GLY A 278 -4.52 -24.15 -13.73
C GLY A 278 -4.87 -23.48 -15.04
N SER A 279 -5.80 -22.55 -14.92
CA SER A 279 -6.51 -21.82 -15.97
C SER A 279 -7.69 -22.58 -16.59
N ASP A 280 -8.86 -21.93 -16.56
CA ASP A 280 -10.00 -22.26 -17.45
C ASP A 280 -9.53 -22.24 -18.92
N GLU A 281 -10.24 -22.85 -19.87
CA GLU A 281 -9.86 -22.86 -21.31
C GLU A 281 -9.60 -21.44 -21.85
N ASN A 282 -10.19 -20.43 -21.20
CA ASN A 282 -10.02 -19.02 -21.49
C ASN A 282 -8.77 -18.36 -20.89
N GLY A 283 -7.93 -19.08 -20.12
CA GLY A 283 -6.76 -18.53 -19.44
C GLY A 283 -7.06 -17.84 -18.09
N HIS A 284 -8.27 -18.01 -17.54
CA HIS A 284 -8.70 -17.33 -16.31
C HIS A 284 -8.26 -18.05 -15.04
N ILE A 285 -7.88 -17.28 -14.02
CA ILE A 285 -7.63 -17.74 -12.66
C ILE A 285 -8.82 -17.43 -11.75
N ARG A 286 -9.08 -18.31 -10.76
CA ARG A 286 -9.95 -17.99 -9.63
C ARG A 286 -9.19 -17.10 -8.66
N PHE A 287 -9.62 -15.85 -8.52
CA PHE A 287 -9.06 -14.94 -7.52
C PHE A 287 -10.14 -13.98 -7.02
N PHE A 288 -10.39 -13.98 -5.71
CA PHE A 288 -11.32 -13.07 -5.06
C PHE A 288 -10.78 -12.68 -3.69
N SER A 289 -10.63 -11.39 -3.42
CA SER A 289 -10.19 -10.89 -2.12
C SER A 289 -11.27 -10.03 -1.49
N PHE A 290 -11.60 -10.31 -0.24
CA PHE A 290 -12.47 -9.52 0.61
C PHE A 290 -11.69 -9.12 1.86
N SER A 291 -11.67 -7.83 2.18
CA SER A 291 -11.08 -7.33 3.42
C SER A 291 -12.07 -6.42 4.13
N LEU A 292 -12.23 -6.62 5.44
CA LEU A 292 -12.91 -5.72 6.38
C LEU A 292 -11.88 -5.32 7.45
N ILE A 293 -11.31 -4.13 7.31
CA ILE A 293 -10.23 -3.63 8.17
C ILE A 293 -10.63 -2.27 8.71
N GLU A 294 -10.71 -2.15 10.04
CA GLU A 294 -11.13 -0.94 10.76
C GLU A 294 -12.46 -0.35 10.24
N GLY A 295 -13.38 -1.22 9.82
CA GLY A 295 -14.67 -0.83 9.27
C GLY A 295 -14.67 -0.50 7.78
N TYR A 296 -13.51 -0.48 7.11
CA TYR A 296 -13.42 -0.28 5.68
C TYR A 296 -13.47 -1.61 4.93
N ILE A 297 -14.32 -1.67 3.90
CA ILE A 297 -14.43 -2.83 3.01
C ILE A 297 -13.59 -2.60 1.75
N SER A 298 -12.82 -3.60 1.37
CA SER A 298 -12.11 -3.65 0.10
C SER A 298 -12.37 -4.97 -0.59
N LEU A 299 -12.61 -4.93 -1.90
CA LEU A 299 -12.88 -6.07 -2.73
C LEU A 299 -11.93 -6.06 -3.93
N VAL A 300 -11.32 -7.21 -4.22
CA VAL A 300 -10.66 -7.47 -5.49
C VAL A 300 -11.34 -8.63 -6.16
N MET A 301 -11.89 -8.42 -7.35
CA MET A 301 -12.65 -9.44 -8.06
C MET A 301 -12.50 -9.27 -9.57
N ASP A 302 -12.78 -10.32 -10.33
CA ASP A 302 -12.84 -10.23 -11.78
C ASP A 302 -14.10 -9.47 -12.25
N VAL A 303 -14.05 -8.94 -13.48
CA VAL A 303 -15.16 -8.18 -14.08
C VAL A 303 -16.46 -9.00 -14.17
N GLN A 304 -16.41 -10.31 -14.38
CA GLN A 304 -17.63 -11.14 -14.46
C GLN A 304 -18.30 -11.23 -13.10
N THR A 305 -17.51 -11.39 -12.03
CA THR A 305 -18.00 -11.35 -10.65
C THR A 305 -18.56 -9.96 -10.31
N GLN A 306 -17.88 -8.88 -10.70
CA GLN A 306 -18.34 -7.50 -10.47
C GLN A 306 -19.71 -7.24 -11.11
N GLN A 307 -19.97 -7.75 -12.32
CA GLN A 307 -21.25 -7.55 -13.03
C GLN A 307 -22.46 -8.17 -12.32
N ARG A 308 -22.23 -9.06 -11.35
CA ARG A 308 -23.30 -9.65 -10.53
C ARG A 308 -23.79 -8.70 -9.43
N PHE A 309 -23.02 -7.66 -9.10
CA PHE A 309 -23.39 -6.68 -8.09
C PHE A 309 -24.46 -5.72 -8.61
N PRO A 310 -25.40 -5.27 -7.75
CA PRO A 310 -26.31 -4.19 -8.11
C PRO A 310 -25.55 -2.91 -8.49
N ASN A 311 -26.08 -2.19 -9.48
CA ASN A 311 -25.50 -0.93 -9.94
C ASN A 311 -25.38 0.08 -8.79
N ASN A 312 -24.33 0.90 -8.84
CA ASN A 312 -24.06 2.02 -7.92
C ASN A 312 -23.80 1.66 -6.45
N LEU A 313 -23.58 0.38 -6.11
CA LEU A 313 -23.16 -0.01 -4.75
C LEU A 313 -21.64 -0.02 -4.58
N LEU A 314 -20.90 -0.39 -5.62
CA LEU A 314 -19.45 -0.48 -5.57
C LEU A 314 -18.80 0.86 -5.88
N PHE A 315 -17.92 1.32 -4.99
CA PHE A 315 -17.06 2.46 -5.23
C PHE A 315 -15.80 2.03 -5.99
N THR A 316 -15.45 2.79 -7.03
CA THR A 316 -14.23 2.58 -7.84
C THR A 316 -13.49 3.91 -7.97
N SER A 317 -12.16 3.87 -7.95
CA SER A 317 -11.29 5.06 -7.96
C SER A 317 -11.39 5.85 -9.28
N ALA A 318 -11.65 5.14 -10.38
CA ALA A 318 -11.89 5.73 -11.70
C ALA A 318 -12.88 4.87 -12.51
N SER A 319 -13.69 5.50 -13.37
CA SER A 319 -14.61 4.79 -14.25
C SER A 319 -13.83 4.01 -15.31
N GLY A 320 -13.89 2.68 -15.27
CA GLY A 320 -13.31 1.81 -16.30
C GLY A 320 -11.83 1.44 -16.11
N GLU A 321 -11.22 1.77 -14.96
CA GLU A 321 -9.86 1.30 -14.63
C GLU A 321 -9.90 -0.19 -14.31
N LEU A 322 -9.20 -0.97 -15.16
CA LEU A 322 -9.12 -2.42 -15.04
C LEU A 322 -7.67 -2.83 -14.81
N TRP A 323 -7.51 -3.88 -14.02
CA TRP A 323 -6.21 -4.34 -13.57
C TRP A 323 -5.90 -5.72 -14.15
N LYS A 324 -4.65 -5.89 -14.58
CA LYS A 324 -4.06 -7.17 -14.96
C LYS A 324 -3.23 -7.73 -13.84
N MET A 325 -3.36 -9.02 -13.61
CA MET A 325 -2.57 -9.72 -12.60
C MET A 325 -1.25 -10.21 -13.19
N VAL A 326 -0.20 -10.05 -12.41
CA VAL A 326 1.06 -10.79 -12.51
C VAL A 326 1.16 -11.64 -11.26
N ARG A 327 0.98 -12.95 -11.41
CA ARG A 327 1.17 -13.94 -10.34
C ARG A 327 2.63 -14.34 -10.27
N ILE A 328 3.19 -14.36 -9.07
CA ILE A 328 4.61 -14.57 -8.79
C ILE A 328 4.79 -15.87 -7.99
N GLY A 329 5.70 -16.71 -8.47
CA GLY A 329 6.05 -18.00 -7.85
C GLY A 329 5.54 -19.20 -8.63
N GLY A 330 6.40 -20.22 -8.77
CA GLY A 330 6.07 -21.51 -9.40
C GLY A 330 5.86 -22.63 -8.39
N GLN A 331 6.26 -22.37 -7.14
CA GLN A 331 6.05 -23.19 -5.95
C GLN A 331 5.70 -22.25 -4.80
N PRO A 332 5.14 -22.76 -3.68
CA PRO A 332 4.88 -21.95 -2.51
C PRO A 332 6.11 -21.17 -2.06
N LEU A 333 6.00 -19.85 -1.95
CA LEU A 333 7.10 -18.93 -1.62
C LEU A 333 7.53 -19.03 -0.15
N GLY A 334 6.61 -19.46 0.73
CA GLY A 334 6.83 -19.46 2.17
C GLY A 334 6.90 -18.05 2.76
N PHE A 335 7.44 -17.94 3.97
CA PHE A 335 7.43 -16.69 4.74
C PHE A 335 8.81 -16.14 5.08
N ASP A 336 9.88 -16.85 4.73
CA ASP A 336 11.26 -16.49 5.12
C ASP A 336 12.05 -15.82 3.99
N GLU A 337 11.68 -16.06 2.73
CA GLU A 337 12.40 -15.48 1.60
C GLU A 337 12.17 -13.98 1.52
N CYS A 338 13.27 -13.22 1.51
CA CYS A 338 13.25 -11.76 1.50
C CYS A 338 13.40 -11.21 0.08
N GLY A 339 12.80 -10.04 -0.17
CA GLY A 339 13.03 -9.29 -1.41
C GLY A 339 12.21 -9.74 -2.61
N ILE A 340 11.28 -10.69 -2.48
CA ILE A 340 10.33 -11.06 -3.54
C ILE A 340 9.53 -9.84 -3.99
N VAL A 341 8.92 -9.12 -3.05
CA VAL A 341 8.18 -7.89 -3.32
C VAL A 341 9.09 -6.83 -3.95
N ALA A 342 10.33 -6.69 -3.47
CA ALA A 342 11.30 -5.72 -4.00
C ALA A 342 11.63 -5.99 -5.48
N GLN A 343 11.84 -7.26 -5.86
CA GLN A 343 12.11 -7.67 -7.24
C GLN A 343 11.02 -7.23 -8.23
N ILE A 344 9.78 -7.06 -7.75
CA ILE A 344 8.65 -6.61 -8.57
C ILE A 344 8.41 -5.12 -8.43
N ALA A 345 8.38 -4.59 -7.21
CA ALA A 345 8.02 -3.20 -6.94
C ALA A 345 9.09 -2.21 -7.44
N GLU A 346 10.39 -2.55 -7.37
CA GLU A 346 11.46 -1.67 -7.82
C GLU A 346 11.46 -1.40 -9.33
N PRO A 347 11.41 -2.41 -10.23
CA PRO A 347 11.36 -2.15 -11.66
C PRO A 347 10.06 -1.46 -12.08
N LEU A 348 8.94 -1.74 -11.41
CA LEU A 348 7.68 -1.03 -11.67
C LEU A 348 7.76 0.43 -11.23
N ALA A 349 8.36 0.71 -10.06
CA ALA A 349 8.61 2.08 -9.60
C ALA A 349 9.59 2.83 -10.50
N ALA A 350 10.60 2.15 -11.05
CA ALA A 350 11.52 2.76 -12.02
C ALA A 350 10.83 3.11 -13.35
N ALA A 351 9.77 2.39 -13.71
CA ALA A 351 8.93 2.66 -14.88
C ALA A 351 7.71 3.55 -14.59
N ASP A 352 7.57 4.06 -13.35
CA ASP A 352 6.42 4.85 -12.88
C ASP A 352 5.06 4.16 -13.10
N ILE A 353 5.03 2.83 -12.91
CA ILE A 353 3.82 2.03 -13.04
C ILE A 353 3.22 1.83 -11.64
N PRO A 354 1.97 2.23 -11.37
CA PRO A 354 1.31 1.91 -10.11
C PRO A 354 0.99 0.42 -10.02
N ALA A 355 0.99 -0.14 -8.82
CA ALA A 355 0.55 -1.50 -8.60
C ALA A 355 -0.10 -1.66 -7.23
N TYR A 356 -1.08 -2.55 -7.16
CA TYR A 356 -1.47 -3.20 -5.91
C TYR A 356 -0.72 -4.52 -5.78
N TYR A 357 -0.50 -4.97 -4.55
CA TYR A 357 0.24 -6.19 -4.25
C TYR A 357 -0.46 -6.96 -3.12
N ILE A 358 -0.86 -8.20 -3.42
CA ILE A 358 -1.51 -9.09 -2.45
C ILE A 358 -0.69 -10.38 -2.36
N SER A 359 -0.06 -10.57 -1.21
CA SER A 359 0.55 -11.82 -0.81
C SER A 359 -0.55 -12.77 -0.33
N THR A 360 -0.46 -14.03 -0.75
CA THR A 360 -1.28 -15.13 -0.27
C THR A 360 -0.39 -16.16 0.42
N PHE A 361 -0.96 -17.16 1.07
CA PHE A 361 -0.17 -18.14 1.82
C PHE A 361 0.88 -18.87 0.98
N LYS A 362 0.65 -18.99 -0.34
CA LYS A 362 1.55 -19.69 -1.25
C LYS A 362 2.20 -18.78 -2.29
N PHE A 363 1.51 -17.76 -2.78
CA PHE A 363 1.95 -16.97 -3.93
C PHE A 363 1.72 -15.47 -3.74
N ASP A 364 2.47 -14.69 -4.49
CA ASP A 364 2.29 -13.24 -4.54
C ASP A 364 1.57 -12.83 -5.82
N HIS A 365 0.82 -11.72 -5.76
CA HIS A 365 0.01 -11.22 -6.86
C HIS A 365 0.16 -9.70 -6.97
N ALA A 366 0.74 -9.22 -8.06
CA ALA A 366 0.76 -7.81 -8.39
C ALA A 366 -0.38 -7.51 -9.38
N LEU A 367 -1.18 -6.48 -9.09
CA LEU A 367 -2.19 -5.95 -10.00
C LEU A 367 -1.65 -4.65 -10.59
N VAL A 368 -1.54 -4.59 -11.90
CA VAL A 368 -1.04 -3.45 -12.67
C VAL A 368 -2.11 -2.94 -13.63
N PRO A 369 -2.11 -1.66 -14.05
CA PRO A 369 -3.09 -1.17 -15.01
C PRO A 369 -3.05 -1.99 -16.30
N GLU A 370 -4.24 -2.31 -16.84
CA GLU A 370 -4.36 -3.16 -18.03
C GLU A 370 -3.57 -2.58 -19.23
N GLU A 371 -3.63 -1.27 -19.41
CA GLU A 371 -2.94 -0.55 -20.47
C GLU A 371 -1.41 -0.60 -20.35
N ASN A 372 -0.88 -0.87 -19.15
CA ASN A 372 0.56 -0.95 -18.87
C ASN A 372 1.12 -2.37 -18.97
N ILE A 373 0.33 -3.41 -19.26
CA ILE A 373 0.78 -4.81 -19.16
C ILE A 373 2.03 -5.12 -20.01
N ASN A 374 2.13 -4.56 -21.21
CA ASN A 374 3.32 -4.75 -22.06
C ASN A 374 4.56 -4.08 -21.47
N SER A 375 4.42 -2.89 -20.90
CA SER A 375 5.50 -2.16 -20.21
C SER A 375 5.95 -2.92 -18.97
N VAL A 376 5.01 -3.53 -18.24
CA VAL A 376 5.29 -4.38 -17.07
C VAL A 376 6.08 -5.61 -17.46
N ILE A 377 5.65 -6.35 -18.49
CA ILE A 377 6.38 -7.53 -18.99
C ILE A 377 7.80 -7.15 -19.37
N ASN A 378 7.98 -6.05 -20.10
CA ASN A 378 9.31 -5.56 -20.48
C ASN A 378 10.16 -5.20 -19.25
N ALA A 379 9.62 -4.46 -18.28
CA ALA A 379 10.35 -4.06 -17.07
C ALA A 379 10.78 -5.27 -16.22
N LEU A 380 9.92 -6.29 -16.11
CA LEU A 380 10.20 -7.50 -15.34
C LEU A 380 11.15 -8.45 -16.11
N GLN A 381 11.01 -8.58 -17.43
CA GLN A 381 11.93 -9.39 -18.26
C GLN A 381 13.34 -8.80 -18.32
N VAL A 382 13.49 -7.48 -18.45
CA VAL A 382 14.81 -6.82 -18.36
C VAL A 382 15.47 -7.12 -17.01
N SER A 383 14.68 -7.20 -15.95
CA SER A 383 15.15 -7.54 -14.60
C SER A 383 15.51 -9.04 -14.47
N GLN A 384 14.85 -9.94 -15.20
CA GLN A 384 15.24 -11.35 -15.31
C GLN A 384 16.54 -11.54 -16.10
N ASN A 385 16.76 -10.76 -17.16
CA ASN A 385 17.92 -10.91 -18.06
C ASN A 385 19.24 -10.35 -17.52
N LYS A 386 19.22 -9.53 -16.45
CA LYS A 386 20.43 -9.12 -15.72
C LYS A 386 21.16 -10.26 -14.98
N LYS A 387 20.74 -11.51 -15.21
CA LYS A 387 21.28 -12.74 -14.66
C LYS A 387 22.46 -13.31 -15.48
N GLN A 388 22.84 -12.68 -16.60
CA GLN A 388 23.96 -13.08 -17.45
C GLN A 388 25.21 -12.23 -17.26
#